data_AF-A0A8C5LBS4-F1
#
_entry.id   AF-A0A8C5LBS4-F1
#
_cell.length_a   1.000
_cell.length_b   1.000
_cell.length_c   1.000
_cell.angle_alpha   90.00
_cell.angle_beta   90.00
_cell.angle_gamma   90.00
#
_symmetry.space_group_name_H-M   'P 1'
#
loop_
_entity.id
_entity.type
_entity.pdbx_description
1 polymer ?
#
loop_
_entity_poly.entity_id
_entity_poly.type
_entity_poly.pdbx_seq_one_letter_code
_entity_poly.pdbx_strand_id
1 'polypeptide(L)' 'MGQAVKARVKINEEFKSNKSETSPQKIEELMKIGCDVELLLRTCVVQGIHTDHNTLKLVPRKDLLIENV' A
#
# COMPACT_ATOMS: atom_id res chain seq x y z
N MET A 1 -16.79 -2.61 -6.67
CA MET A 1 -15.44 -2.08 -6.96
C MET A 1 -14.66 -1.94 -5.66
N GLY A 2 -13.62 -2.77 -5.49
CA GLY A 2 -12.94 -3.01 -4.20
C GLY A 2 -12.07 -1.84 -3.70
N GLN A 3 -11.97 -1.69 -2.38
CA GLN A 3 -11.29 -0.59 -1.69
C GLN A 3 -9.81 -0.42 -2.09
N ALA A 4 -9.14 -1.49 -2.53
CA ALA A 4 -7.74 -1.45 -2.97
C ALA A 4 -7.51 -0.53 -4.19
N VAL A 5 -8.45 -0.48 -5.15
CA VAL A 5 -8.34 0.42 -6.31
C VAL A 5 -8.43 1.88 -5.86
N LYS A 6 -9.28 2.19 -4.86
CA LYS A 6 -9.42 3.53 -4.29
C LYS A 6 -8.16 3.96 -3.54
N ALA A 7 -7.53 3.05 -2.78
CA ALA A 7 -6.28 3.33 -2.08
C ALA A 7 -5.14 3.70 -3.05
N ARG A 8 -4.97 2.92 -4.14
CA ARG A 8 -3.96 3.21 -5.17
C ARG A 8 -4.17 4.57 -5.83
N VAL A 9 -5.40 4.91 -6.18
CA VAL A 9 -5.73 6.20 -6.80
C VAL A 9 -5.37 7.35 -5.85
N LYS A 10 -5.78 7.26 -4.59
CA LYS A 10 -5.49 8.28 -3.58
C LYS A 10 -3.99 8.48 -3.35
N ILE A 11 -3.22 7.38 -3.24
CA ILE A 11 -1.76 7.45 -3.12
C ILE A 11 -1.17 8.20 -4.32
N ASN A 12 -1.56 7.82 -5.54
CA ASN A 12 -1.05 8.47 -6.75
C ASN A 12 -1.42 9.96 -6.84
N GLU A 13 -2.62 10.35 -6.40
CA GLU A 13 -3.04 11.74 -6.34
C GLU A 13 -2.19 12.54 -5.35
N GLU A 14 -1.93 12.00 -4.16
CA GLU A 14 -1.09 12.63 -3.13
C GLU A 14 0.36 12.82 -3.61
N PHE A 15 0.94 11.83 -4.29
CA PHE A 15 2.29 11.98 -4.86
C PHE A 15 2.32 13.00 -6.01
N LYS A 16 1.27 13.06 -6.84
CA LYS A 16 1.19 14.02 -7.95
C LYS A 16 1.01 15.45 -7.46
N SER A 17 0.16 15.68 -6.46
CA SER A 17 -0.09 17.02 -5.91
C SER A 17 1.17 17.64 -5.29
N ASN A 18 2.04 16.82 -4.69
CA ASN A 18 3.27 17.26 -4.05
C ASN A 18 4.52 17.20 -4.96
N LYS A 19 4.38 16.87 -6.25
CA LYS A 19 5.52 16.65 -7.18
C LYS A 19 6.47 17.85 -7.30
N SER A 20 5.94 19.06 -7.17
CA SER A 20 6.69 20.31 -7.32
C SER A 20 7.14 20.91 -5.98
N GLU A 21 6.97 20.18 -4.87
CA GLU A 21 7.46 20.61 -3.56
C GLU A 21 9.00 20.71 -3.56
N THR A 22 9.53 21.76 -2.97
CA THR A 22 10.98 22.05 -2.91
C THR A 22 11.48 22.36 -1.50
N SER A 23 10.57 22.53 -0.54
CA SER A 23 10.89 22.71 0.87
C SER A 23 11.46 21.42 1.47
N PRO A 24 12.71 21.43 1.98
CA PRO A 24 13.33 20.25 2.57
C PRO A 24 12.51 19.67 3.74
N GLN A 25 11.99 20.54 4.61
CA GLN A 25 11.17 20.13 5.75
C GLN A 25 9.88 19.46 5.28
N LYS A 26 9.25 20.00 4.23
CA LYS A 26 7.99 19.42 3.74
C LYS A 26 8.20 18.07 3.07
N ILE A 27 9.30 17.93 2.33
CA ILE A 27 9.69 16.66 1.72
C ILE A 27 9.94 15.60 2.79
N GLU A 28 10.62 15.94 3.89
CA GLU A 28 10.85 15.01 5.01
C GLU A 28 9.54 14.51 5.63
N GLU A 29 8.56 15.42 5.86
CA GLU A 29 7.23 15.04 6.33
C GLU A 29 6.50 14.10 5.37
N LEU A 30 6.52 14.41 4.07
CA LEU A 30 5.88 13.60 3.03
C LEU A 30 6.52 12.22 2.93
N MET A 31 7.85 12.14 3.06
CA MET A 31 8.58 10.88 3.08
C MET A 31 8.19 10.03 4.30
N LYS A 32 8.05 10.64 5.48
CA LYS A 32 7.57 9.93 6.68
C LYS A 32 6.17 9.37 6.49
N ILE A 33 5.24 10.15 5.95
CA ILE A 33 3.87 9.69 5.64
C ILE A 33 3.93 8.51 4.66
N GLY A 34 4.75 8.59 3.61
CA GLY A 34 4.95 7.51 2.65
C GLY A 34 5.46 6.22 3.30
N CYS A 35 6.42 6.33 4.23
CA CYS A 35 6.95 5.20 4.99
C CYS A 35 5.87 4.56 5.90
N ASP A 36 5.10 5.38 6.61
CA ASP A 36 4.03 4.90 7.50
C ASP A 36 2.95 4.15 6.70
N VAL A 37 2.60 4.64 5.52
CA VAL A 37 1.67 3.97 4.60
C VAL A 37 2.25 2.66 4.07
N GLU A 38 3.54 2.62 3.70
CA GLU A 38 4.22 1.41 3.24
C GLU A 38 4.21 0.32 4.33
N LEU A 39 4.55 0.70 5.56
CA LEU A 39 4.50 -0.19 6.71
C LEU A 39 3.09 -0.75 6.91
N LEU A 40 2.07 0.12 6.95
CA LEU A 40 0.68 -0.29 7.13
C LEU A 40 0.23 -1.29 6.04
N LEU A 41 0.56 -1.01 4.77
CA LEU A 41 0.21 -1.91 3.67
C LEU A 41 0.90 -3.28 3.81
N ARG A 42 2.12 -3.33 4.35
CA ARG A 42 2.85 -4.59 4.53
C ARG A 42 2.37 -5.40 5.72
N THR A 43 1.92 -4.74 6.78
CA THR A 43 1.50 -5.38 8.03
C THR A 43 0.02 -5.70 8.08
N CYS A 44 -0.81 -5.08 7.24
CA CYS A 44 -2.27 -5.20 7.34
C CYS A 44 -2.97 -5.67 6.06
N VAL A 45 -2.23 -5.91 4.96
CA VAL A 45 -2.81 -6.34 3.69
C VAL A 45 -2.21 -7.66 3.23
N VAL A 46 -3.07 -8.64 2.95
CA VAL A 46 -2.70 -9.88 2.26
C VAL A 46 -2.69 -9.65 0.76
N GLN A 47 -1.58 -10.01 0.12
CA GLN A 47 -1.43 -9.86 -1.33
C GLN A 47 -2.10 -11.04 -2.05
N GLY A 48 -2.73 -10.78 -3.20
CA GLY A 48 -3.32 -11.80 -4.06
C GLY A 48 -2.72 -11.74 -5.46
N ILE A 49 -2.31 -12.89 -6.00
CA ILE A 49 -1.82 -13.01 -7.38
C ILE A 49 -2.89 -13.74 -8.19
N HIS A 50 -3.33 -13.14 -9.30
CA HIS A 50 -4.24 -13.80 -10.23
C HIS A 50 -3.53 -14.99 -10.88
N THR A 51 -4.25 -16.10 -10.98
CA THR A 51 -3.82 -17.30 -11.70
C THR A 51 -4.68 -17.49 -12.94
N ASP A 52 -4.17 -18.28 -13.88
CA ASP A 52 -4.74 -18.55 -15.20
C ASP A 52 -6.15 -19.18 -15.13
N HIS A 53 -6.52 -19.75 -13.97
CA HIS A 53 -7.81 -20.40 -13.72
C HIS A 53 -8.85 -19.51 -13.04
N ASN A 54 -8.71 -18.18 -13.12
CA ASN A 54 -9.59 -17.22 -12.43
C ASN A 54 -9.62 -17.40 -10.90
N THR A 55 -8.57 -18.03 -10.35
CA THR A 55 -8.36 -18.15 -8.90
C THR A 55 -7.30 -17.16 -8.43
N LEU A 56 -7.35 -16.76 -7.17
CA LEU A 56 -6.37 -15.88 -6.53
C LEU A 56 -5.48 -16.71 -5.59
N LYS A 57 -4.18 -16.71 -5.85
CA LYS A 57 -3.20 -17.22 -4.88
C LYS A 57 -2.92 -16.12 -3.86
N LEU A 58 -3.38 -16.32 -2.63
CA LEU A 58 -3.05 -15.43 -1.53
C LEU A 58 -1.60 -15.68 -1.10
N VAL A 59 -0.85 -14.60 -0.93
CA VAL A 59 0.52 -14.58 -0.42
C VAL A 59 0.48 -13.87 0.93
N PRO A 60 0.08 -14.57 2.01
CA PRO A 60 0.17 -14.02 3.34
C PRO A 60 1.65 -13.77 3.69
N ARG A 61 1.91 -12.64 4.34
CA ARG A 61 3.25 -12.36 4.89
C ARG A 61 3.40 -13.14 6.20
N LYS A 62 4.63 -13.53 6.56
CA LYS A 62 4.91 -14.33 7.75
C LYS A 62 4.29 -13.72 9.02
N ASP A 63 4.33 -12.39 9.11
CA ASP A 63 3.84 -11.63 10.26
C ASP A 63 2.30 -11.47 10.26
N LEU A 64 1.65 -11.80 9.14
CA LEU A 64 0.21 -11.80 8.92
C LEU A 64 -0.41 -13.21 8.97
N LEU A 65 0.41 -14.25 9.17
CA LEU A 65 -0.07 -15.61 9.38
C LEU A 65 -0.71 -15.70 10.76
N ILE A 66 -1.98 -15.35 10.85
CA ILE A 66 -2.81 -15.72 11.99
C ILE A 66 -2.96 -17.24 11.87
N GLU A 67 -2.51 -18.00 12.87
CA GLU A 67 -2.70 -19.45 12.91
C GLU A 67 -4.18 -19.74 12.62
N ASN A 68 -4.44 -20.54 11.58
CA ASN A 68 -5.81 -20.88 11.20
C ASN A 68 -6.47 -21.59 12.39
N VAL A 69 -7.42 -20.93 13.05
CA VAL A 69 -8.33 -21.55 14.04
C VAL A 69 -9.46 -22.25 13.31
#